data_AF-A0A9E4KBI3-F1
#
_entry.id   AF-A0A9E4KBI3-F1
#
_cell.length_a   1.000
_cell.length_b   1.000
_cell.length_c   1.000
_cell.angle_alpha   90.00
_cell.angle_beta   90.00
_cell.angle_gamma   90.00
#
_symmetry.space_group_name_H-M   'P 1'
#
loop_
_entity.id
_entity.type
_entity.pdbx_description
1 polymer ?
#
loop_
_entity_poly.entity_id
_entity_poly.type
_entity_poly.pdbx_seq_one_letter_code
_entity_poly.pdbx_strand_id
1 'polypeptide(L)'
;MEQQIQAYNEFRAQLSELKELNETLVFDYEDPADNKAARSHVYKLRQTKSAVEKTRKKEKAESLEYGRRVDSEAKQIVVEIETMIDVHAKPLDEIEQREKDRIQKHKDHIEGMRQVATQTEHQDGRPLTAEEYATALSYLENFEVKDMEEFAGEAAVVKDDCIKIVRRRHEERTKYEEEQAELERLRVEAEERRQKDRDEQIRKEAAERAQREAEEKAKAEREQAEKRELELKLAAEKAEREKAEAEHRAELAAKEAEERAKREAEEAKKREAEEAAKREANKRHNAKINRAALQAFVKGGLNEEAAKLAVELIAKKTIPNVTILY
;
A
#
# COMPACT_ATOMS: atom_id res chain seq x y z
N MET A 1 72.65 25.39 81.61
CA MET A 1 73.21 24.14 82.17
C MET A 1 72.12 23.09 82.09
N GLU A 2 72.28 22.07 81.24
CA GLU A 2 71.35 20.94 81.23
C GLU A 2 71.33 20.30 82.61
N GLN A 3 70.13 20.18 83.20
CA GLN A 3 69.95 19.48 84.47
C GLN A 3 70.28 18.01 84.25
N GLN A 4 71.48 17.66 84.69
CA GLN A 4 71.97 16.30 84.65
C GLN A 4 71.14 15.42 85.59
N ILE A 5 70.61 14.29 85.07
CA ILE A 5 69.90 13.30 85.90
C ILE A 5 70.88 12.72 86.92
N GLN A 6 70.56 12.86 88.20
CA GLN A 6 71.43 12.51 89.33
C GLN A 6 71.87 11.04 89.31
N ALA A 7 70.98 10.13 88.87
CA ALA A 7 71.26 8.70 88.76
C ALA A 7 72.41 8.35 87.78
N TYR A 8 72.83 9.29 86.92
CA TYR A 8 73.97 9.09 86.02
C TYR A 8 75.29 9.67 86.52
N ASN A 9 75.31 10.36 87.66
CA ASN A 9 76.51 11.05 88.15
C ASN A 9 77.65 10.05 88.45
N GLU A 10 77.35 8.92 89.10
CA GLU A 10 78.32 7.86 89.38
C GLU A 10 78.85 7.22 88.09
N PHE A 11 77.99 6.97 87.10
CA PHE A 11 78.42 6.44 85.81
C PHE A 11 79.30 7.41 85.04
N ARG A 12 79.11 8.73 85.20
CA ARG A 12 79.99 9.74 84.60
C ARG A 12 81.37 9.76 85.26
N ALA A 13 81.43 9.62 86.58
CA ALA A 13 82.70 9.47 87.30
C ALA A 13 83.44 8.20 86.82
N GLN A 14 82.75 7.05 86.81
CA GLN A 14 83.29 5.79 86.28
C GLN A 14 83.72 5.91 84.82
N LEU A 15 82.97 6.62 83.98
CA LEU A 15 83.32 6.82 82.58
C LEU A 15 84.60 7.65 82.42
N SER A 16 84.83 8.64 83.29
CA SER A 16 86.08 9.42 83.28
C SER A 16 87.28 8.53 83.59
N GLU A 17 87.20 7.73 84.65
CA GLU A 17 88.26 6.77 85.03
C GLU A 17 88.49 5.72 83.93
N LEU A 18 87.41 5.19 83.36
CA LEU A 18 87.49 4.21 82.29
C LEU A 18 88.11 4.80 81.02
N LYS A 19 87.93 6.09 80.73
CA LYS A 19 88.58 6.77 79.60
C LYS A 19 90.08 6.90 79.83
N GLU A 20 90.50 7.42 80.98
CA GLU A 20 91.92 7.56 81.34
C GLU A 20 92.63 6.19 81.32
N LEU A 21 91.98 5.16 81.88
CA LEU A 21 92.50 3.80 81.86
C LEU A 21 92.58 3.24 80.43
N ASN A 22 91.59 3.51 79.58
CA ASN A 22 91.58 3.04 78.20
C ASN A 22 92.62 3.74 77.31
N GLU A 23 93.00 4.97 77.63
CA GLU A 23 94.05 5.72 76.92
C GLU A 23 95.47 5.26 77.31
N THR A 24 95.63 4.75 78.52
CA THR A 24 96.95 4.37 79.08
C THR A 24 97.30 2.90 78.90
N LEU A 25 96.29 2.02 78.81
CA LEU A 25 96.50 0.58 78.63
C LEU A 25 96.84 0.24 77.18
N VAL A 26 98.03 -0.32 76.99
CA VAL A 26 98.47 -0.98 75.75
C VAL A 26 98.65 -2.45 76.06
N PHE A 27 98.03 -3.32 75.27
CA PHE A 27 98.09 -4.78 75.45
C PHE A 27 98.74 -5.43 74.24
N ASP A 28 99.59 -6.43 74.48
CA ASP A 28 99.90 -7.42 73.45
C ASP A 28 98.79 -8.47 73.44
N TYR A 29 97.98 -8.49 72.37
CA TYR A 29 96.84 -9.39 72.29
C TYR A 29 97.22 -10.85 72.04
N GLU A 30 98.45 -11.13 71.59
CA GLU A 30 98.93 -12.49 71.34
C GLU A 30 99.58 -13.11 72.59
N ASP A 31 100.05 -12.29 73.54
CA ASP A 31 100.49 -12.79 74.85
C ASP A 31 99.29 -13.26 75.70
N PRO A 32 99.33 -14.48 76.27
CA PRO A 32 98.21 -15.02 77.03
C PRO A 32 97.81 -14.22 78.29
N ALA A 33 98.76 -13.56 78.96
CA ALA A 33 98.48 -12.78 80.16
C ALA A 33 97.85 -11.43 79.81
N ASP A 34 98.40 -10.74 78.80
CA ASP A 34 97.87 -9.47 78.31
C ASP A 34 96.51 -9.62 77.62
N ASN A 35 96.30 -10.70 76.85
CA ASN A 35 94.97 -11.01 76.27
C ASN A 35 93.89 -11.17 77.36
N LYS A 36 94.23 -11.86 78.45
CA LYS A 36 93.33 -12.02 79.60
C LYS A 36 93.03 -10.68 80.25
N ALA A 37 94.02 -9.80 80.40
CA ALA A 37 93.84 -8.45 80.92
C ALA A 37 92.95 -7.59 80.00
N ALA A 38 93.15 -7.65 78.68
CA ALA A 38 92.32 -6.97 77.70
C ALA A 38 90.86 -7.43 77.72
N ARG A 39 90.61 -8.75 77.80
CA ARG A 39 89.25 -9.31 77.94
C ARG A 39 88.58 -8.85 79.24
N SER A 40 89.32 -8.77 80.33
CA SER A 40 88.83 -8.25 81.61
C SER A 40 88.44 -6.77 81.52
N HIS A 41 89.26 -5.95 80.87
CA HIS A 41 88.97 -4.53 80.61
C HIS A 41 87.70 -4.35 79.77
N VAL A 42 87.57 -5.08 78.65
CA VAL A 42 86.36 -5.07 77.82
C VAL A 42 85.13 -5.54 78.60
N TYR A 43 85.28 -6.55 79.47
CA TYR A 43 84.20 -7.01 80.34
C TYR A 43 83.73 -5.90 81.28
N LYS A 44 84.66 -5.17 81.91
CA LYS A 44 84.35 -4.00 82.76
C LYS A 44 83.57 -2.93 82.00
N LEU A 45 83.97 -2.58 80.78
CA LEU A 45 83.24 -1.64 79.91
C LEU A 45 81.81 -2.12 79.60
N ARG A 46 81.64 -3.41 79.28
CA ARG A 46 80.31 -4.01 79.01
C ARG A 46 79.44 -4.03 80.26
N GLN A 47 80.03 -4.27 81.43
CA GLN A 47 79.33 -4.24 82.72
C GLN A 47 78.81 -2.84 83.03
N THR A 48 79.65 -1.81 82.89
CA THR A 48 79.24 -0.40 83.06
C THR A 48 78.15 -0.01 82.06
N LYS A 49 78.30 -0.35 80.76
CA LYS A 49 77.24 -0.12 79.74
C LYS A 49 75.92 -0.77 80.15
N SER A 50 75.96 -2.02 80.59
CA SER A 50 74.75 -2.76 80.99
C SER A 50 74.10 -2.16 82.24
N ALA A 51 74.89 -1.63 83.17
CA ALA A 51 74.39 -0.94 84.36
C ALA A 51 73.70 0.37 84.01
N VAL A 52 74.26 1.19 83.11
CA VAL A 52 73.64 2.42 82.60
C VAL A 52 72.27 2.13 81.98
N GLU A 53 72.16 1.07 81.17
CA GLU A 53 70.91 0.64 80.54
C GLU A 53 69.85 0.17 81.56
N LYS A 54 70.27 -0.52 82.63
CA LYS A 54 69.37 -0.88 83.74
C LYS A 54 68.86 0.35 84.47
N THR A 55 69.73 1.33 84.75
CA THR A 55 69.34 2.60 85.37
C THR A 55 68.36 3.36 84.48
N ARG A 56 68.59 3.44 83.16
CA ARG A 56 67.62 4.06 82.23
C ARG A 56 66.22 3.47 82.36
N LYS A 57 66.13 2.14 82.38
CA LYS A 57 64.83 1.45 82.52
C LYS A 57 64.18 1.77 83.86
N LYS A 58 64.95 1.81 84.94
CA LYS A 58 64.47 2.14 86.29
C LYS A 58 63.96 3.59 86.37
N GLU A 59 64.78 4.56 85.96
CA GLU A 59 64.42 5.99 85.99
C GLU A 59 63.18 6.29 85.15
N LYS A 60 63.00 5.59 84.02
CA LYS A 60 61.84 5.78 83.13
C LYS A 60 60.59 5.03 83.60
N ALA A 61 60.72 4.03 84.48
CA ALA A 61 59.62 3.12 84.82
C ALA A 61 58.43 3.87 85.44
N GLU A 62 58.67 4.64 86.49
CA GLU A 62 57.62 5.38 87.20
C GLU A 62 56.96 6.44 86.31
N SER A 63 57.74 7.14 85.47
CA SER A 63 57.20 8.13 84.54
C SER A 63 56.29 7.51 83.47
N LEU A 64 56.66 6.33 82.95
CA LEU A 64 55.82 5.59 82.00
C LEU A 64 54.55 5.05 82.66
N GLU A 65 54.67 4.55 83.88
CA GLU A 65 53.53 4.06 84.64
C GLU A 65 52.56 5.20 84.98
N TYR A 66 53.08 6.34 85.42
CA TYR A 66 52.28 7.55 85.66
C TYR A 66 51.58 8.01 84.38
N GLY A 67 52.28 8.08 83.24
CA GLY A 67 51.68 8.44 81.96
C GLY A 67 50.52 7.51 81.58
N ARG A 68 50.71 6.19 81.72
CA ARG A 68 49.64 5.21 81.46
C ARG A 68 48.44 5.37 82.40
N ARG A 69 48.68 5.71 83.67
CA ARG A 69 47.61 5.98 84.64
C ARG A 69 46.82 7.23 84.24
N VAL A 70 47.50 8.31 83.88
CA VAL A 70 46.86 9.54 83.40
C VAL A 70 45.99 9.25 82.17
N ASP A 71 46.53 8.54 81.17
CA ASP A 71 45.78 8.17 79.97
C ASP A 71 44.55 7.30 80.29
N SER A 72 44.70 6.36 81.22
CA SER A 72 43.63 5.46 81.65
C SER A 72 42.52 6.21 82.40
N GLU A 73 42.88 7.08 83.34
CA GLU A 73 41.92 7.89 84.11
C GLU A 73 41.19 8.87 83.18
N ALA A 74 41.91 9.56 82.29
CA ALA A 74 41.32 10.45 81.30
C ALA A 74 40.32 9.71 80.41
N LYS A 75 40.68 8.51 79.93
CA LYS A 75 39.79 7.68 79.11
C LYS A 75 38.52 7.30 79.86
N GLN A 76 38.63 6.89 81.12
CA GLN A 76 37.46 6.52 81.94
C GLN A 76 36.51 7.71 82.12
N ILE A 77 37.05 8.87 82.47
CA ILE A 77 36.27 10.09 82.66
C ILE A 77 35.58 10.51 81.34
N VAL A 78 36.30 10.47 80.21
CA VAL A 78 35.74 10.81 78.90
C VAL A 78 34.58 9.88 78.55
N VAL A 79 34.71 8.57 78.77
CA VAL A 79 33.64 7.60 78.50
C VAL A 79 32.40 7.87 79.36
N GLU A 80 32.57 8.24 80.63
CA GLU A 80 31.45 8.62 81.50
C GLU A 80 30.76 9.91 81.02
N ILE A 81 31.54 10.92 80.60
CA ILE A 81 31.02 12.17 80.03
C ILE A 81 30.26 11.90 78.73
N GLU A 82 30.83 11.11 77.82
CA GLU A 82 30.18 10.71 76.57
C GLU A 82 28.86 9.99 76.83
N THR A 83 28.83 9.10 77.83
CA THR A 83 27.60 8.42 78.23
C THR A 83 26.53 9.41 78.71
N MET A 84 26.90 10.43 79.48
CA MET A 84 25.98 11.48 79.92
C MET A 84 25.52 12.39 78.77
N ILE A 85 26.42 12.71 77.83
CA ILE A 85 26.07 13.48 76.63
C ILE A 85 25.04 12.71 75.81
N ASP A 86 25.27 11.41 75.57
CA ASP A 86 24.42 10.53 74.77
C ASP A 86 22.96 10.50 75.25
N VAL A 87 22.73 10.57 76.56
CA VAL A 87 21.37 10.60 77.15
C VAL A 87 20.56 11.79 76.64
N HIS A 88 21.22 12.92 76.39
CA HIS A 88 20.57 14.16 75.96
C HIS A 88 20.71 14.41 74.45
N ALA A 89 21.86 14.08 73.85
CA ALA A 89 22.11 14.27 72.43
C ALA A 89 21.12 13.46 71.58
N LYS A 90 20.89 12.17 71.90
CA LYS A 90 19.97 11.31 71.13
C LYS A 90 18.56 11.88 70.98
N PRO A 91 17.83 12.22 72.06
CA PRO A 91 16.49 12.79 71.90
C PRO A 91 16.49 14.16 71.23
N LEU A 92 17.55 14.97 71.37
CA LEU A 92 17.67 16.24 70.67
C LEU A 92 17.84 16.02 69.15
N ASP A 93 18.72 15.11 68.76
CA ASP A 93 18.94 14.73 67.37
C ASP A 93 17.65 14.15 66.74
N GLU A 94 16.89 13.34 67.49
CA GLU A 94 15.59 12.81 67.06
C GLU A 94 14.53 13.91 66.88
N ILE A 95 14.54 14.95 67.71
CA ILE A 95 13.64 16.11 67.54
C ILE A 95 14.06 16.90 66.30
N GLU A 96 15.34 17.18 66.12
CA GLU A 96 15.86 17.89 64.96
C GLU A 96 15.55 17.14 63.66
N GLN A 97 15.73 15.81 63.65
CA GLN A 97 15.42 15.00 62.47
C GLN A 97 13.92 14.98 62.17
N ARG A 98 13.06 14.82 63.19
CA ARG A 98 11.60 14.88 62.98
C ARG A 98 11.15 16.23 62.43
N GLU A 99 11.76 17.32 62.88
CA GLU A 99 11.48 18.66 62.39
C GLU A 99 11.92 18.83 60.93
N LYS A 100 13.12 18.35 60.59
CA LYS A 100 13.60 18.30 59.20
C LYS A 100 12.66 17.49 58.30
N ASP A 101 12.25 16.32 58.74
CA ASP A 101 11.34 15.44 57.99
C ASP A 101 9.95 16.07 57.82
N ARG A 102 9.43 16.73 58.86
CA ARG A 102 8.16 17.49 58.81
C ARG A 102 8.24 18.61 57.77
N ILE A 103 9.27 19.45 57.84
CA ILE A 103 9.50 20.54 56.89
C ILE A 103 9.63 19.99 55.46
N GLN A 104 10.39 18.92 55.27
CA GLN A 104 10.58 18.32 53.95
C GLN A 104 9.27 17.76 53.39
N LYS A 105 8.47 17.07 54.21
CA LYS A 105 7.14 16.58 53.81
C LYS A 105 6.23 17.70 53.29
N HIS A 106 6.22 18.87 53.94
CA HIS A 106 5.43 20.01 53.46
C HIS A 106 5.95 20.57 52.13
N LYS A 107 7.28 20.67 51.97
CA LYS A 107 7.90 21.07 50.70
C LYS A 107 7.57 20.09 49.57
N ASP A 108 7.62 18.78 49.84
CA ASP A 108 7.30 17.74 48.88
C ASP A 108 5.84 17.79 48.45
N HIS A 109 4.91 18.11 49.35
CA HIS A 109 3.51 18.34 48.99
C HIS A 109 3.33 19.55 48.06
N ILE A 110 4.00 20.67 48.35
CA ILE A 110 3.94 21.87 47.50
C ILE A 110 4.50 21.56 46.11
N GLU A 111 5.65 20.89 46.05
CA GLU A 111 6.27 20.49 44.79
C GLU A 111 5.39 19.46 44.03
N GLY A 112 4.78 18.51 44.73
CA GLY A 112 3.83 17.56 44.16
C GLY A 112 2.65 18.24 43.47
N MET A 113 2.08 19.30 44.07
CA MET A 113 1.03 20.09 43.42
C MET A 113 1.54 20.74 42.12
N ARG A 114 2.77 21.27 42.11
CA ARG A 114 3.38 21.85 40.89
C ARG A 114 3.63 20.80 39.81
N GLN A 115 4.07 19.60 40.19
CA GLN A 115 4.30 18.50 39.26
C GLN A 115 3.00 18.05 38.61
N VAL A 116 1.94 17.83 39.40
CA VAL A 116 0.59 17.54 38.89
C VAL A 116 0.12 18.62 37.93
N ALA A 117 0.32 19.90 38.27
CA ALA A 117 -0.12 21.00 37.43
C ALA A 117 0.67 21.17 36.13
N THR A 118 1.95 20.78 36.13
CA THR A 118 2.84 20.95 34.98
C THR A 118 2.87 19.74 34.06
N GLN A 119 2.47 18.55 34.53
CA GLN A 119 2.34 17.35 33.72
C GLN A 119 1.37 17.55 32.55
N THR A 120 1.80 17.19 31.34
CA THR A 120 1.01 17.27 30.09
C THR A 120 0.86 15.93 29.38
N GLU A 121 1.70 14.97 29.74
CA GLU A 121 1.84 13.69 29.07
C GLU A 121 2.24 12.58 30.04
N HIS A 122 1.99 11.35 29.60
CA HIS A 122 2.45 10.12 30.23
C HIS A 122 3.92 9.88 29.93
N GLN A 123 4.55 8.96 30.68
CA GLN A 123 5.97 8.60 30.47
C GLN A 123 6.27 8.06 29.07
N ASP A 124 5.25 7.55 28.37
CA ASP A 124 5.36 7.06 27.00
C ASP A 124 5.05 8.13 25.93
N GLY A 125 4.91 9.39 26.34
CA GLY A 125 4.66 10.55 25.46
C GLY A 125 3.21 10.70 25.01
N ARG A 126 2.28 9.88 25.51
CA ARG A 126 0.85 10.09 25.23
C ARG A 126 0.35 11.34 25.97
N PRO A 127 -0.33 12.29 25.30
CA PRO A 127 -0.93 13.44 25.98
C PRO A 127 -2.01 13.00 26.98
N LEU A 128 -2.13 13.74 28.08
CA LEU A 128 -3.22 13.53 29.04
C LEU A 128 -4.59 13.81 28.40
N THR A 129 -5.61 13.06 28.81
CA THR A 129 -7.01 13.23 28.40
C THR A 129 -7.71 14.32 29.21
N ALA A 130 -8.88 14.77 28.75
CA ALA A 130 -9.71 15.70 29.53
C ALA A 130 -10.09 15.11 30.89
N GLU A 131 -10.43 13.82 30.95
CA GLU A 131 -10.78 13.12 32.20
C GLU A 131 -9.61 13.05 33.19
N GLU A 132 -8.38 12.86 32.70
CA GLU A 132 -7.18 12.86 33.54
C GLU A 132 -6.92 14.26 34.13
N TYR A 133 -7.09 15.33 33.34
CA TYR A 133 -7.04 16.69 33.87
C TYR A 133 -8.16 16.98 34.88
N ALA A 134 -9.37 16.44 34.69
CA ALA A 134 -10.46 16.56 35.65
C ALA A 134 -10.13 15.86 36.98
N THR A 135 -9.47 14.70 36.91
CA THR A 135 -8.98 13.97 38.09
C THR A 135 -7.90 14.77 38.82
N ALA A 136 -6.96 15.34 38.10
CA ALA A 136 -5.94 16.22 38.66
C ALA A 136 -6.54 17.47 39.33
N LEU A 137 -7.58 18.07 38.74
CA LEU A 137 -8.32 19.17 39.35
C LEU A 137 -8.97 18.76 40.67
N SER A 138 -9.68 17.63 40.68
CA SER A 138 -10.33 17.11 41.88
C SER A 138 -9.30 16.85 43.00
N TYR A 139 -8.14 16.29 42.66
CA TYR A 139 -7.05 16.10 43.62
C TYR A 139 -6.59 17.44 44.24
N LEU A 140 -6.31 18.44 43.40
CA LEU A 140 -5.85 19.76 43.88
C LEU A 140 -6.94 20.46 44.71
N GLU A 141 -8.19 20.46 44.25
CA GLU A 141 -9.32 21.11 44.91
C GLU A 141 -9.61 20.51 46.29
N ASN A 142 -9.49 19.18 46.42
CA ASN A 142 -9.71 18.48 47.69
C ASN A 142 -8.49 18.49 48.64
N PHE A 143 -7.33 18.98 48.19
CA PHE A 143 -6.14 19.03 49.04
C PHE A 143 -6.29 20.07 50.17
N GLU A 144 -6.20 19.64 51.42
CA GLU A 144 -6.37 20.51 52.59
C GLU A 144 -5.05 21.20 52.99
N VAL A 145 -4.91 22.47 52.61
CA VAL A 145 -3.70 23.28 52.91
C VAL A 145 -3.59 23.71 54.38
N LYS A 146 -4.71 23.69 55.13
CA LYS A 146 -4.75 24.12 56.54
C LYS A 146 -3.88 23.25 57.46
N ASP A 147 -3.65 21.99 57.08
CA ASP A 147 -2.86 21.02 57.85
C ASP A 147 -1.35 21.13 57.53
N MET A 148 -0.94 22.17 56.78
CA MET A 148 0.46 22.41 56.41
C MET A 148 1.17 23.43 57.29
N GLU A 149 0.62 23.75 58.46
CA GLU A 149 1.27 24.57 59.50
C GLU A 149 1.79 25.92 58.92
N GLU A 150 3.07 26.26 59.10
CA GLU A 150 3.67 27.49 58.57
C GLU A 150 3.67 27.59 57.04
N PHE A 151 3.51 26.46 56.33
CA PHE A 151 3.45 26.40 54.87
C PHE A 151 2.04 26.57 54.32
N ALA A 152 1.00 26.62 55.16
CA ALA A 152 -0.40 26.70 54.71
C ALA A 152 -0.66 27.89 53.78
N GLY A 153 -0.05 29.04 54.06
CA GLY A 153 -0.18 30.24 53.22
C GLY A 153 0.46 30.08 51.84
N GLU A 154 1.69 29.57 51.77
CA GLU A 154 2.38 29.29 50.51
C GLU A 154 1.64 28.20 49.72
N ALA A 155 1.27 27.11 50.38
CA ALA A 155 0.55 26.00 49.77
C ALA A 155 -0.80 26.43 49.18
N ALA A 156 -1.54 27.33 49.84
CA ALA A 156 -2.78 27.88 49.31
C ALA A 156 -2.57 28.64 47.98
N VAL A 157 -1.56 29.51 47.92
CA VAL A 157 -1.23 30.26 46.70
C VAL A 157 -0.82 29.30 45.57
N VAL A 158 0.04 28.32 45.88
CA VAL A 158 0.49 27.33 44.89
C VAL A 158 -0.66 26.47 44.41
N LYS A 159 -1.53 26.01 45.31
CA LYS A 159 -2.74 25.25 44.97
C LYS A 159 -3.61 26.04 44.00
N ASP A 160 -3.91 27.30 44.29
CA ASP A 160 -4.75 28.14 43.44
C ASP A 160 -4.16 28.35 42.05
N ASP A 161 -2.84 28.59 41.96
CA ASP A 161 -2.16 28.74 40.67
C ASP A 161 -2.12 27.42 39.89
N CYS A 162 -1.88 26.31 40.56
CA CYS A 162 -1.95 24.96 39.98
C CYS A 162 -3.35 24.67 39.43
N ILE A 163 -4.40 24.98 40.19
CA ILE A 163 -5.80 24.83 39.75
C ILE A 163 -6.06 25.67 38.50
N LYS A 164 -5.62 26.92 38.43
CA LYS A 164 -5.78 27.76 37.22
C LYS A 164 -5.12 27.13 35.99
N ILE A 165 -3.90 26.59 36.16
CA ILE A 165 -3.16 25.94 35.07
C ILE A 165 -3.90 24.71 34.58
N VAL A 166 -4.30 23.82 35.49
CA VAL A 166 -4.98 22.57 35.12
C VAL A 166 -6.39 22.85 34.56
N ARG A 167 -7.14 23.83 35.07
CA ARG A 167 -8.46 24.21 34.53
C ARG A 167 -8.36 24.66 33.08
N ARG A 168 -7.39 25.51 32.76
CA ARG A 168 -7.15 25.93 31.39
C ARG A 168 -6.85 24.75 30.47
N ARG A 169 -5.96 23.84 30.90
CA ARG A 169 -5.60 22.64 30.12
C ARG A 169 -6.78 21.68 29.95
N HIS A 170 -7.58 21.50 31.00
CA HIS A 170 -8.81 20.72 30.96
C HIS A 170 -9.78 21.29 29.91
N GLU A 171 -10.03 22.60 29.92
CA GLU A 171 -10.90 23.27 28.94
C GLU A 171 -10.38 23.14 27.50
N GLU A 172 -9.08 23.39 27.28
CA GLU A 172 -8.43 23.24 25.98
C GLU A 172 -8.55 21.78 25.48
N ARG A 173 -8.31 20.81 26.36
CA ARG A 173 -8.36 19.38 26.01
C ARG A 173 -9.78 18.90 25.76
N THR A 174 -10.75 19.37 26.56
CA THR A 174 -12.17 19.06 26.38
C THR A 174 -12.64 19.51 25.01
N LYS A 175 -12.36 20.77 24.63
CA LYS A 175 -12.71 21.30 23.31
C LYS A 175 -12.06 20.50 22.19
N TYR A 176 -10.77 20.19 22.33
CA TYR A 176 -10.06 19.37 21.34
C TYR A 176 -10.72 18.00 21.14
N GLU A 177 -11.06 17.31 22.23
CA GLU A 177 -11.68 15.98 22.17
C GLU A 177 -13.11 16.04 21.59
N GLU A 178 -13.89 17.07 21.94
CA GLU A 178 -15.20 17.34 21.35
C GLU A 178 -15.10 17.60 19.83
N GLU A 179 -14.15 18.44 19.41
CA GLU A 179 -13.87 18.73 18.00
C GLU A 179 -13.45 17.47 17.22
N GLN A 180 -12.61 16.61 17.82
CA GLN A 180 -12.23 15.33 17.19
C GLN A 180 -13.43 14.38 17.07
N ALA A 181 -14.29 14.31 18.09
CA ALA A 181 -15.49 13.48 18.06
C ALA A 181 -16.50 13.98 17.02
N GLU A 182 -16.68 15.29 16.89
CA GLU A 182 -17.54 15.88 15.85
C GLU A 182 -16.96 15.66 14.45
N LEU A 183 -15.65 15.84 14.27
CA LEU A 183 -14.98 15.61 13.00
C LEU A 183 -15.14 14.16 12.53
N GLU A 184 -15.03 13.20 13.45
CA GLU A 184 -15.22 11.79 13.12
C GLU A 184 -16.67 11.49 12.74
N ARG A 185 -17.66 12.05 13.45
CA ARG A 185 -19.08 11.94 13.07
C ARG A 185 -19.33 12.49 11.68
N LEU A 186 -18.78 13.67 11.37
CA LEU A 186 -18.90 14.29 10.05
C LEU A 186 -18.23 13.47 8.95
N ARG A 187 -17.10 12.80 9.25
CA ARG A 187 -16.43 11.88 8.30
C ARG A 187 -17.29 10.66 7.99
N VAL A 188 -17.83 10.02 9.02
CA VAL A 188 -18.73 8.86 8.85
C VAL A 188 -19.97 9.26 8.07
N GLU A 189 -20.61 10.38 8.41
CA GLU A 189 -21.79 10.86 7.68
C GLU A 189 -21.46 11.21 6.22
N ALA A 190 -20.31 11.86 5.96
CA ALA A 190 -19.88 12.17 4.60
C ALA A 190 -19.58 10.91 3.78
N GLU A 191 -19.02 9.88 4.40
CA GLU A 191 -18.78 8.60 3.74
C GLU A 191 -20.09 7.88 3.41
N GLU A 192 -21.05 7.84 4.34
CA GLU A 192 -22.39 7.28 4.09
C GLU A 192 -23.14 8.02 2.98
N ARG A 193 -23.07 9.35 2.95
CA ARG A 193 -23.67 10.15 1.86
C ARG A 193 -23.03 9.82 0.52
N ARG A 194 -21.69 9.74 0.46
CA ARG A 194 -20.98 9.34 -0.77
C ARG A 194 -21.34 7.92 -1.22
N GLN A 195 -21.56 7.00 -0.29
CA GLN A 195 -22.03 5.65 -0.62
C GLN A 195 -23.44 5.69 -1.21
N LYS A 196 -24.37 6.41 -0.56
CA LYS A 196 -25.75 6.58 -1.07
C LYS A 196 -25.79 7.25 -2.44
N ASP A 197 -25.01 8.29 -2.65
CA ASP A 197 -24.92 9.00 -3.93
C ASP A 197 -24.38 8.07 -5.04
N ARG A 198 -23.36 7.27 -4.75
CA ARG A 198 -22.83 6.26 -5.68
C ARG A 198 -23.87 5.19 -6.00
N ASP A 199 -24.54 4.67 -4.98
CA ASP A 199 -25.59 3.66 -5.17
C ASP A 199 -26.76 4.21 -5.99
N GLU A 200 -27.14 5.47 -5.76
CA GLU A 200 -28.17 6.15 -6.55
C GLU A 200 -27.72 6.40 -7.99
N GLN A 201 -26.48 6.83 -8.21
CA GLN A 201 -25.91 6.98 -9.56
C GLN A 201 -25.89 5.64 -10.30
N ILE A 202 -25.41 4.57 -9.67
CA ILE A 202 -25.41 3.21 -10.25
C ILE A 202 -26.83 2.78 -10.60
N ARG A 203 -27.83 3.04 -9.73
CA ARG A 203 -29.23 2.73 -10.01
C ARG A 203 -29.77 3.54 -11.20
N LYS A 204 -29.48 4.84 -11.27
CA LYS A 204 -29.88 5.71 -12.38
C LYS A 204 -29.24 5.26 -13.68
N GLU A 205 -27.94 5.00 -13.70
CA GLU A 205 -27.21 4.51 -14.86
C GLU A 205 -27.70 3.13 -15.33
N ALA A 206 -28.00 2.23 -14.39
CA ALA A 206 -28.56 0.92 -14.72
C ALA A 206 -29.98 1.05 -15.31
N ALA A 207 -30.82 1.91 -14.75
CA ALA A 207 -32.17 2.18 -15.27
C ALA A 207 -32.11 2.84 -16.66
N GLU A 208 -31.22 3.81 -16.86
CA GLU A 208 -31.04 4.49 -18.14
C GLU A 208 -30.48 3.53 -19.20
N ARG A 209 -29.49 2.70 -18.84
CA ARG A 209 -28.96 1.66 -19.74
C ARG A 209 -30.05 0.66 -20.13
N ALA A 210 -30.86 0.21 -19.18
CA ALA A 210 -31.97 -0.70 -19.46
C ALA A 210 -33.02 -0.05 -20.38
N GLN A 211 -33.31 1.25 -20.21
CA GLN A 211 -34.20 1.99 -21.10
C GLN A 211 -33.62 2.13 -22.51
N ARG A 212 -32.34 2.51 -22.64
CA ARG A 212 -31.67 2.62 -23.96
C ARG A 212 -31.63 1.26 -24.66
N GLU A 213 -31.25 0.20 -23.96
CA GLU A 213 -31.23 -1.16 -24.53
C GLU A 213 -32.64 -1.62 -24.96
N ALA A 214 -33.68 -1.27 -24.21
CA ALA A 214 -35.06 -1.58 -24.59
C ALA A 214 -35.52 -0.75 -25.81
N GLU A 215 -35.16 0.53 -25.88
CA GLU A 215 -35.48 1.40 -27.03
C GLU A 215 -34.72 0.96 -28.29
N GLU A 216 -33.43 0.61 -28.18
CA GLU A 216 -32.64 0.08 -29.29
C GLU A 216 -33.19 -1.25 -29.79
N LYS A 217 -33.58 -2.17 -28.90
CA LYS A 217 -34.25 -3.42 -29.28
C LYS A 217 -35.59 -3.16 -29.96
N ALA A 218 -36.42 -2.28 -29.42
CA ALA A 218 -37.71 -1.93 -30.02
C ALA A 218 -37.54 -1.26 -31.39
N LYS A 219 -36.53 -0.40 -31.55
CA LYS A 219 -36.20 0.22 -32.84
C LYS A 219 -35.69 -0.81 -33.84
N ALA A 220 -34.79 -1.70 -33.42
CA ALA A 220 -34.29 -2.78 -34.27
C ALA A 220 -35.41 -3.74 -34.71
N GLU A 221 -36.35 -4.07 -33.82
CA GLU A 221 -37.53 -4.87 -34.15
C GLU A 221 -38.45 -4.15 -35.14
N ARG A 222 -38.68 -2.84 -34.97
CA ARG A 222 -39.47 -2.03 -35.92
C ARG A 222 -38.80 -1.96 -37.29
N GLU A 223 -37.50 -1.70 -37.35
CA GLU A 223 -36.74 -1.66 -38.61
C GLU A 223 -36.72 -3.04 -39.29
N GLN A 224 -36.62 -4.14 -38.52
CA GLN A 224 -36.74 -5.49 -39.07
C GLN A 224 -38.16 -5.77 -39.59
N ALA A 225 -39.20 -5.34 -38.88
CA ALA A 225 -40.58 -5.48 -39.33
C ALA A 225 -40.85 -4.67 -40.61
N GLU A 226 -40.37 -3.43 -40.68
CA GLU A 226 -40.47 -2.57 -41.87
C GLU A 226 -39.70 -3.16 -43.06
N LYS A 227 -38.48 -3.66 -42.84
CA LYS A 227 -37.73 -4.38 -43.88
C LYS A 227 -38.46 -5.61 -44.40
N ARG A 228 -39.06 -6.41 -43.51
CA ARG A 228 -39.87 -7.58 -43.90
C ARG A 228 -41.11 -7.16 -44.69
N GLU A 229 -41.79 -6.09 -44.27
CA GLU A 229 -42.96 -5.57 -44.99
C GLU A 229 -42.58 -5.05 -46.38
N LEU A 230 -41.49 -4.31 -46.48
CA LEU A 230 -40.99 -3.77 -47.74
C LEU A 230 -40.50 -4.89 -48.67
N GLU A 231 -39.85 -5.92 -48.13
CA GLU A 231 -39.45 -7.12 -48.89
C GLU A 231 -40.67 -7.89 -49.41
N LEU A 232 -41.72 -8.05 -48.58
CA LEU A 232 -42.98 -8.67 -49.01
C LEU A 232 -43.68 -7.85 -50.10
N LYS A 233 -43.69 -6.51 -49.99
CA LYS A 233 -44.24 -5.62 -51.01
C LYS A 233 -43.47 -5.70 -52.33
N LEU A 234 -42.14 -5.65 -52.27
CA LEU A 234 -41.29 -5.80 -53.46
C LEU A 234 -41.41 -7.19 -54.09
N ALA A 235 -41.57 -8.25 -53.30
CA ALA A 235 -41.83 -9.59 -53.80
C ALA A 235 -43.20 -9.69 -54.48
N ALA A 236 -44.23 -9.06 -53.90
CA ALA A 236 -45.57 -8.99 -54.51
C ALA A 236 -45.56 -8.18 -55.82
N GLU A 237 -44.90 -7.03 -55.84
CA GLU A 237 -44.77 -6.18 -57.04
C GLU A 237 -43.99 -6.91 -58.15
N LYS A 238 -42.89 -7.59 -57.81
CA LYS A 238 -42.16 -8.45 -58.77
C LYS A 238 -43.03 -9.56 -59.30
N ALA A 239 -43.79 -10.25 -58.45
CA ALA A 239 -44.68 -11.32 -58.88
C ALA A 239 -45.82 -10.80 -59.79
N GLU A 240 -46.35 -9.61 -59.51
CA GLU A 240 -47.35 -8.95 -60.37
C GLU A 240 -46.76 -8.53 -61.72
N ARG A 241 -45.57 -7.93 -61.71
CA ARG A 241 -44.85 -7.57 -62.93
C ARG A 241 -44.48 -8.78 -63.77
N GLU A 242 -44.02 -9.87 -63.16
CA GLU A 242 -43.71 -11.12 -63.86
C GLU A 242 -44.97 -11.73 -64.50
N LYS A 243 -46.12 -11.68 -63.81
CA LYS A 243 -47.42 -12.09 -64.38
C LYS A 243 -47.82 -11.21 -65.55
N ALA A 244 -47.75 -9.88 -65.40
CA ALA A 244 -48.09 -8.95 -66.47
C ALA A 244 -47.15 -9.10 -67.69
N GLU A 245 -45.85 -9.30 -67.46
CA GLU A 245 -44.87 -9.57 -68.53
C GLU A 245 -45.09 -10.95 -69.18
N ALA A 246 -45.55 -11.95 -68.43
CA ALA A 246 -45.94 -13.25 -68.99
C ALA A 246 -47.22 -13.15 -69.84
N GLU A 247 -48.23 -12.42 -69.37
CA GLU A 247 -49.47 -12.14 -70.11
C GLU A 247 -49.19 -11.35 -71.39
N HIS A 248 -48.39 -10.28 -71.31
CA HIS A 248 -47.99 -9.50 -72.48
C HIS A 248 -47.18 -10.33 -73.49
N ARG A 249 -46.28 -11.21 -73.02
CA ARG A 249 -45.57 -12.15 -73.90
C ARG A 249 -46.51 -13.17 -74.55
N ALA A 250 -47.49 -13.67 -73.82
CA ALA A 250 -48.50 -14.58 -74.37
C ALA A 250 -49.37 -13.89 -75.42
N GLU A 251 -49.75 -12.62 -75.20
CA GLU A 251 -50.52 -11.83 -76.16
C GLU A 251 -49.72 -11.51 -77.42
N LEU A 252 -48.44 -11.13 -77.28
CA LEU A 252 -47.55 -10.92 -78.42
C LEU A 252 -47.33 -12.21 -79.20
N ALA A 253 -47.12 -13.35 -78.53
CA ALA A 253 -46.97 -14.65 -79.18
C ALA A 253 -48.24 -15.06 -79.94
N ALA A 254 -49.43 -14.78 -79.38
CA ALA A 254 -50.71 -15.03 -80.06
C ALA A 254 -50.88 -14.15 -81.31
N LYS A 255 -50.54 -12.86 -81.23
CA LYS A 255 -50.57 -11.94 -82.39
C LYS A 255 -49.56 -12.34 -83.46
N GLU A 256 -48.34 -12.74 -83.09
CA GLU A 256 -47.34 -13.23 -84.04
C GLU A 256 -47.75 -14.55 -84.70
N ALA A 257 -48.42 -15.45 -83.98
CA ALA A 257 -48.96 -16.68 -84.55
C ALA A 257 -50.10 -16.39 -85.54
N GLU A 258 -50.98 -15.43 -85.24
CA GLU A 258 -52.06 -15.01 -86.15
C GLU A 258 -51.51 -14.34 -87.43
N GLU A 259 -50.52 -13.46 -87.29
CA GLU A 259 -49.83 -12.83 -88.42
C GLU A 259 -49.09 -13.84 -89.29
N ARG A 260 -48.44 -14.85 -88.68
CA ARG A 260 -47.77 -15.92 -89.43
C ARG A 260 -48.77 -16.78 -90.20
N ALA A 261 -49.90 -17.12 -89.58
CA ALA A 261 -50.99 -17.85 -90.25
C ALA A 261 -51.59 -17.06 -91.43
N LYS A 262 -51.74 -15.73 -91.31
CA LYS A 262 -52.18 -14.87 -92.42
C LYS A 262 -51.18 -14.83 -93.57
N ARG A 263 -49.88 -14.70 -93.28
CA ARG A 263 -48.82 -14.70 -94.31
C ARG A 263 -48.73 -16.04 -95.04
N GLU A 264 -48.81 -17.15 -94.32
CA GLU A 264 -48.80 -18.49 -94.93
C GLU A 264 -50.02 -18.72 -95.83
N ALA A 265 -51.20 -18.20 -95.45
CA ALA A 265 -52.40 -18.26 -96.28
C ALA A 265 -52.32 -17.39 -97.55
N GLU A 266 -51.67 -16.22 -97.49
CA GLU A 266 -51.42 -15.37 -98.67
C GLU A 266 -50.36 -15.96 -99.61
N GLU A 267 -49.28 -16.55 -99.07
CA GLU A 267 -48.26 -17.22 -99.88
C GLU A 267 -48.79 -18.47 -100.59
N ALA A 268 -49.65 -19.25 -99.94
CA ALA A 268 -50.31 -20.40 -100.53
C ALA A 268 -51.19 -20.00 -101.73
N LYS A 269 -51.96 -18.91 -101.61
CA LYS A 269 -52.78 -18.37 -102.71
C LYS A 269 -51.95 -17.84 -103.89
N LYS A 270 -50.79 -17.23 -103.63
CA LYS A 270 -49.88 -16.78 -104.71
C LYS A 270 -49.25 -17.94 -105.48
N ARG A 271 -48.84 -19.02 -104.79
CA ARG A 271 -48.25 -20.21 -105.43
C ARG A 271 -49.27 -20.95 -106.30
N GLU A 272 -50.54 -21.00 -105.89
CA GLU A 272 -51.61 -21.64 -106.66
C GLU A 272 -51.96 -20.86 -107.95
N ALA A 273 -51.90 -19.52 -107.91
CA ALA A 273 -52.13 -18.68 -109.09
C ALA A 273 -51.00 -18.75 -110.13
N GLU A 274 -49.74 -18.86 -109.69
CA GLU A 274 -48.58 -18.98 -110.60
C GLU A 274 -48.47 -20.36 -111.27
N GLU A 275 -48.92 -21.43 -110.60
CA GLU A 275 -48.89 -22.78 -111.17
C GLU A 275 -49.99 -23.00 -112.23
N ALA A 276 -51.16 -22.35 -112.07
CA ALA A 276 -52.23 -22.35 -113.05
C ALA A 276 -51.83 -21.66 -114.37
N ALA A 277 -51.11 -20.53 -114.28
CA ALA A 277 -50.66 -19.77 -115.45
C ALA A 277 -49.64 -20.54 -116.32
N LYS A 278 -48.75 -21.33 -115.71
CA LYS A 278 -47.75 -22.15 -116.43
C LYS A 278 -48.38 -23.32 -117.20
N ARG A 279 -49.50 -23.87 -116.72
CA ARG A 279 -50.21 -24.99 -117.38
C ARG A 279 -50.99 -24.55 -118.64
N GLU A 280 -51.53 -23.33 -118.68
CA GLU A 280 -52.21 -22.81 -119.88
C GLU A 280 -51.25 -22.46 -121.02
N ALA A 281 -50.08 -21.87 -120.70
CA ALA A 281 -49.09 -21.50 -121.71
C ALA A 281 -48.56 -22.72 -122.48
N ASN A 282 -48.33 -23.83 -121.78
CA ASN A 282 -47.79 -25.06 -122.39
C ASN A 282 -48.81 -25.76 -123.32
N LYS A 283 -50.11 -25.71 -123.00
CA LYS A 283 -51.18 -26.24 -123.86
C LYS A 283 -51.29 -25.51 -125.20
N ARG A 284 -51.14 -24.18 -125.20
CA ARG A 284 -51.22 -23.36 -126.43
C ARG A 284 -50.04 -23.61 -127.37
N HIS A 285 -48.85 -23.83 -126.82
CA HIS A 285 -47.64 -24.15 -127.58
C HIS A 285 -47.80 -25.48 -128.35
N ASN A 286 -48.21 -26.55 -127.66
CA ASN A 286 -48.36 -27.88 -128.27
C ASN A 286 -49.46 -27.91 -129.34
N ALA A 287 -50.56 -27.17 -129.15
CA ALA A 287 -51.63 -27.09 -130.14
C ALA A 287 -51.19 -26.44 -131.46
N LYS A 288 -50.31 -25.44 -131.40
CA LYS A 288 -49.78 -24.73 -132.58
C LYS A 288 -48.91 -25.66 -133.43
N ILE A 289 -48.05 -26.45 -132.80
CA ILE A 289 -47.11 -27.36 -133.47
C ILE A 289 -47.85 -28.52 -134.14
N ASN A 290 -48.84 -29.10 -133.46
CA ASN A 290 -49.67 -30.16 -134.02
C ASN A 290 -50.47 -29.69 -135.25
N ARG A 291 -50.92 -28.42 -135.26
CA ARG A 291 -51.61 -27.83 -136.43
C ARG A 291 -50.68 -27.64 -137.63
N ALA A 292 -49.42 -27.29 -137.40
CA ALA A 292 -48.42 -27.16 -138.46
C ALA A 292 -48.07 -28.53 -139.07
N ALA A 293 -47.89 -29.56 -138.23
CA ALA A 293 -47.69 -30.93 -138.70
C ALA A 293 -48.88 -31.45 -139.52
N LEU A 294 -50.11 -31.14 -139.07
CA LEU A 294 -51.33 -31.47 -139.80
C LEU A 294 -51.34 -30.89 -141.22
N GLN A 295 -51.06 -29.59 -141.34
CA GLN A 295 -51.04 -28.90 -142.64
C GLN A 295 -49.97 -29.47 -143.58
N ALA A 296 -48.82 -29.89 -143.05
CA ALA A 296 -47.78 -30.54 -143.84
C ALA A 296 -48.23 -31.90 -144.39
N PHE A 297 -48.94 -32.72 -143.60
CA PHE A 297 -49.50 -33.99 -144.08
C PHE A 297 -50.56 -33.81 -145.16
N VAL A 298 -51.47 -32.83 -145.00
CA VAL A 298 -52.48 -32.53 -146.02
C VAL A 298 -51.83 -32.07 -147.33
N LYS A 299 -50.79 -31.24 -147.25
CA LYS A 299 -50.05 -30.77 -148.45
C LYS A 299 -49.27 -31.90 -149.14
N GLY A 300 -48.91 -32.95 -148.40
CA GLY A 300 -48.25 -34.16 -148.90
C GLY A 300 -49.18 -35.16 -149.62
N GLY A 301 -50.47 -34.85 -149.76
CA GLY A 301 -51.45 -35.67 -150.49
C GLY A 301 -52.29 -36.60 -149.61
N LEU A 302 -52.20 -36.52 -148.28
CA LEU A 302 -53.16 -37.20 -147.39
C LEU A 302 -54.46 -36.39 -147.28
N ASN A 303 -55.61 -37.06 -147.18
CA ASN A 303 -56.85 -36.38 -146.84
C ASN A 303 -56.81 -35.85 -145.39
N GLU A 304 -57.65 -34.87 -145.07
CA GLU A 304 -57.60 -34.16 -143.78
C GLU A 304 -57.92 -35.06 -142.57
N GLU A 305 -58.79 -36.05 -142.73
CA GLU A 305 -59.12 -37.00 -141.65
C GLU A 305 -57.95 -37.94 -141.36
N ALA A 306 -57.29 -38.47 -142.40
CA ALA A 306 -56.10 -39.30 -142.28
C ALA A 306 -54.90 -38.50 -141.73
N ALA A 307 -54.76 -37.23 -142.10
CA ALA A 307 -53.74 -36.33 -141.55
C ALA A 307 -53.95 -36.04 -140.05
N LYS A 308 -55.20 -35.86 -139.58
CA LYS A 308 -55.52 -35.71 -138.14
C LYS A 308 -55.14 -36.97 -137.37
N LEU A 309 -55.54 -38.13 -137.91
CA LEU A 309 -55.22 -39.41 -137.29
C LEU A 309 -53.71 -39.66 -137.23
N ALA A 310 -52.96 -39.30 -138.28
CA ALA A 310 -51.51 -39.40 -138.30
C ALA A 310 -50.85 -38.51 -137.23
N VAL A 311 -51.24 -37.24 -137.09
CA VAL A 311 -50.71 -36.34 -136.03
C VAL A 311 -51.07 -36.86 -134.64
N GLU A 312 -52.27 -37.39 -134.44
CA GLU A 312 -52.71 -37.96 -133.15
C GLU A 312 -51.91 -39.21 -132.77
N LEU A 313 -51.70 -40.14 -133.72
CA LEU A 313 -50.91 -41.35 -133.49
C LEU A 313 -49.43 -41.05 -133.23
N ILE A 314 -48.87 -40.01 -133.86
CA ILE A 314 -47.48 -39.57 -133.59
C ILE A 314 -47.40 -38.86 -132.23
N ALA A 315 -48.36 -38.00 -131.87
CA ALA A 315 -48.39 -37.33 -130.58
C ALA A 315 -48.55 -38.32 -129.41
N LYS A 316 -49.31 -39.40 -129.60
CA LYS A 316 -49.46 -40.51 -128.64
C LYS A 316 -48.28 -41.51 -128.66
N LYS A 317 -47.28 -41.30 -129.53
CA LYS A 317 -46.10 -42.18 -129.73
C LYS A 317 -46.47 -43.62 -130.11
N THR A 318 -47.60 -43.82 -130.76
CA THR A 318 -48.11 -45.15 -131.14
C THR A 318 -47.51 -45.68 -132.45
N ILE A 319 -46.86 -44.83 -133.26
CA ILE A 319 -46.11 -45.23 -134.46
C ILE A 319 -44.61 -45.29 -134.11
N PRO A 320 -43.95 -46.46 -134.19
CA PRO A 320 -42.53 -46.58 -133.87
C PRO A 320 -41.64 -45.75 -134.80
N ASN A 321 -40.57 -45.19 -134.26
CA ASN A 321 -39.51 -44.47 -134.99
C ASN A 321 -39.94 -43.16 -135.71
N VAL A 322 -41.00 -42.50 -135.25
CA VAL A 322 -41.43 -41.15 -135.71
C VAL A 322 -41.69 -40.25 -134.49
N THR A 323 -41.21 -38.99 -134.49
CA THR A 323 -41.40 -38.02 -133.40
C THR A 323 -41.71 -36.62 -133.95
N ILE A 324 -42.70 -35.93 -133.37
CA ILE A 324 -42.92 -34.49 -133.57
C ILE A 324 -42.12 -33.75 -132.49
N LEU A 325 -41.17 -32.92 -132.89
CA LEU A 325 -40.44 -32.02 -132.01
C LEU A 325 -41.36 -30.84 -131.63
N TYR A 326 -41.54 -30.66 -130.32
CA TYR A 326 -42.29 -29.54 -129.74
C TYR A 326 -41.33 -28.40 -129.38
#